data_AF-A0A399Q3R8-F1
#
_entry.id   AF-A0A399Q3R8-F1
#
_cell.length_a   1.000
_cell.length_b   1.000
_cell.length_c   1.000
_cell.angle_alpha   90.00
_cell.angle_beta   90.00
_cell.angle_gamma   90.00
#
_symmetry.space_group_name_H-M   'P 1'
#
loop_
_entity.id
_entity.type
_entity.pdbx_description
1 polymer ?
#
loop_
_entity_poly.entity_id
_entity_poly.type
_entity_poly.pdbx_seq_one_letter_code
_entity_poly.pdbx_strand_id
1 'polypeptide(L)' 'MHTSGGKIVTSSGTPYTIRGIAWFGMETSSCAPHGLDTITLASGMQHIKQMG' A
#
# COMPACT_ATOMS: atom_id res chain seq x y z
N MET A 1 2.12 6.91 -14.06
CA MET A 1 3.32 6.11 -13.75
C MET A 1 3.51 5.13 -14.89
N HIS A 2 4.74 4.86 -15.30
CA HIS A 2 5.06 3.87 -16.34
C HIS A 2 6.45 3.28 -16.09
N THR A 3 6.83 2.26 -16.86
CA THR A 3 8.17 1.66 -16.82
C THR A 3 9.10 2.33 -17.83
N SER A 4 10.35 2.55 -17.45
CA SER A 4 11.43 2.98 -18.35
C SER A 4 12.67 2.11 -18.09
N GLY A 5 12.94 1.19 -19.01
CA GLY A 5 13.90 0.11 -18.78
C GLY A 5 13.55 -0.67 -17.51
N GLY A 6 14.55 -0.91 -16.66
CA GLY A 6 14.37 -1.59 -15.36
C GLY A 6 13.83 -0.71 -14.22
N LYS A 7 13.29 0.48 -14.51
CA LYS A 7 12.81 1.42 -13.48
C LYS A 7 11.32 1.71 -13.64
N ILE A 8 10.67 1.99 -12.52
CA ILE A 8 9.35 2.63 -12.50
C ILE A 8 9.57 4.15 -12.40
N VAL A 9 8.81 4.93 -13.16
CA VAL A 9 8.88 6.40 -13.14
C VAL A 9 7.50 7.04 -12.95
N THR A 10 7.47 8.18 -12.27
CA THR A 10 6.26 9.01 -12.10
C THR A 10 5.79 9.60 -13.44
N SER A 11 4.65 10.29 -13.46
CA SER A 11 4.19 11.02 -14.66
C SER A 11 5.14 12.15 -15.09
N SER A 12 5.93 12.70 -14.16
CA SER A 12 6.98 13.69 -14.44
C SER A 12 8.32 13.08 -14.86
N GLY A 13 8.42 11.76 -15.00
CA GLY A 13 9.66 11.06 -15.38
C GLY A 13 10.65 10.82 -14.24
N THR A 14 10.31 11.13 -13.00
CA THR A 14 11.18 10.90 -11.84
C THR A 14 11.17 9.41 -11.45
N PRO A 15 12.32 8.76 -11.24
CA PRO A 15 12.36 7.37 -10.74
C PRO A 15 11.61 7.21 -9.41
N TYR A 16 10.87 6.11 -9.27
CA TYR A 16 10.09 5.78 -8.09
C TYR A 16 10.33 4.34 -7.65
N THR A 17 10.52 4.14 -6.35
CA THR A 17 10.67 2.82 -5.72
C THR A 17 9.41 2.51 -4.92
N ILE A 18 8.74 1.40 -5.23
CA ILE A 18 7.60 0.91 -4.44
C ILE A 18 8.14 0.25 -3.17
N ARG A 19 7.84 0.84 -2.02
CA ARG A 19 8.07 0.27 -0.68
C ARG A 19 6.69 0.03 -0.08
N GLY A 20 6.28 -1.23 0.01
CA GLY A 20 4.91 -1.57 0.36
C GLY A 20 4.81 -2.81 1.23
N ILE A 21 3.62 -3.01 1.78
CA ILE A 21 3.21 -4.20 2.53
C ILE A 21 1.98 -4.80 1.87
N ALA A 22 1.66 -6.06 2.21
CA ALA A 22 0.40 -6.68 1.87
C ALA A 22 -0.54 -6.66 3.09
N TRP A 23 -1.71 -6.03 2.97
CA TRP A 23 -2.76 -6.08 3.98
C TRP A 23 -3.94 -6.90 3.44
N PHE A 24 -3.99 -8.16 3.86
CA PHE A 24 -4.97 -9.15 3.40
C PHE A 24 -6.35 -8.98 4.05
N GLY A 25 -7.37 -9.53 3.41
CA GLY A 25 -8.73 -9.65 3.92
C GLY A 25 -9.81 -9.40 2.88
N MET A 26 -9.56 -8.53 1.90
CA MET A 26 -10.51 -8.24 0.81
C MET A 26 -10.82 -9.45 -0.07
N GLU A 27 -9.90 -10.41 -0.15
CA GLU A 27 -10.07 -11.68 -0.87
C GLU A 27 -10.96 -12.69 -0.14
N THR A 28 -11.34 -12.40 1.11
CA THR A 28 -12.16 -13.28 1.96
C THR A 28 -13.63 -12.84 1.97
N SER A 29 -14.49 -13.63 2.60
CA SER A 29 -15.92 -13.30 2.78
C SER A 29 -16.17 -12.06 3.64
N SER A 30 -15.17 -11.56 4.38
CA SER A 30 -15.30 -10.31 5.14
C SER A 30 -15.27 -9.07 4.24
N CYS A 31 -14.78 -9.20 3.00
CA CYS A 31 -14.69 -8.14 2.00
C CYS A 31 -13.98 -6.87 2.49
N ALA A 32 -13.10 -7.00 3.49
CA ALA A 32 -12.42 -5.88 4.15
C ALA A 32 -11.04 -6.31 4.66
N PRO A 33 -10.08 -5.39 4.78
CA PRO A 33 -8.82 -5.69 5.44
C PRO A 33 -9.04 -6.27 6.85
N HIS A 34 -8.32 -7.33 7.19
CA HIS A 34 -8.44 -7.94 8.51
C HIS A 34 -7.97 -6.98 9.62
N GLY A 35 -8.56 -7.10 10.82
CA GLY A 35 -8.23 -6.30 12.00
C GLY A 35 -9.01 -4.99 12.15
N LEU A 36 -9.91 -4.66 11.21
CA LEU A 36 -10.75 -3.46 11.30
C LEU A 36 -11.82 -3.51 12.41
N ASP A 37 -12.00 -4.67 13.05
CA ASP A 37 -12.76 -4.85 14.29
C ASP A 37 -12.02 -4.30 15.53
N THR A 38 -10.69 -4.14 15.43
CA THR A 38 -9.80 -3.74 16.53
C THR A 38 -9.18 -2.37 16.30
N ILE A 39 -8.86 -2.03 15.04
CA ILE A 39 -8.27 -0.74 14.66
C ILE A 39 -9.08 -0.03 13.58
N THR A 40 -8.99 1.29 13.53
CA THR A 40 -9.55 2.04 12.39
C THR A 40 -8.65 1.87 11.16
N LEU A 41 -9.24 1.98 9.97
CA LEU A 41 -8.46 2.02 8.72
C LEU A 41 -7.43 3.15 8.74
N ALA A 42 -7.82 4.34 9.23
CA ALA A 42 -6.95 5.50 9.30
C ALA A 42 -5.72 5.26 10.19
N SER A 43 -5.91 4.70 11.39
CA SER A 43 -4.80 4.39 12.31
C SER A 43 -3.88 3.31 11.74
N GLY A 44 -4.44 2.26 11.11
CA GLY A 44 -3.64 1.23 10.43
C GLY A 44 -2.76 1.79 9.31
N MET A 45 -3.33 2.64 8.45
CA MET A 45 -2.60 3.30 7.36
C MET A 45 -1.51 4.26 7.88
N GLN A 46 -1.79 5.01 8.94
CA GLN A 46 -0.80 5.87 9.59
C GLN A 46 0.37 5.06 10.16
N HIS A 47 0.08 3.94 10.81
CA HIS A 47 1.11 3.08 11.36
C HIS A 47 1.99 2.47 10.27
N ILE A 48 1.40 1.98 9.16
CA ILE A 48 2.15 1.49 8.00
C ILE A 48 3.09 2.57 7.46
N LYS A 49 2.61 3.82 7.32
CA LYS A 49 3.44 4.95 6.89
C LYS A 49 4.62 5.23 7.83
N GLN A 50 4.43 5.05 9.15
CA GLN A 50 5.50 5.26 10.14
C GLN A 50 6.62 4.21 10.05
N MET A 51 6.35 3.06 9.43
CA MET A 51 7.33 1.98 9.29
C MET A 51 8.30 2.16 8.11
N GLY A 52 8.04 3.04 7.13
CA GLY A 52 9.01 3.32 6.06
C GLY A 52 8.49 3.92 4.76
#